data_AF-A0A960VBY2-F1
#
_entry.id   AF-A0A960VBY2-F1
#
_cell.length_a   1.000
_cell.length_b   1.000
_cell.length_c   1.000
_cell.angle_alpha   90.00
_cell.angle_beta   90.00
_cell.angle_gamma   90.00
#
_symmetry.space_group_name_H-M   'P 1'
#
loop_
_entity.id
_entity.type
_entity.pdbx_description
1 polymer ?
#
loop_
_entity_poly.entity_id
_entity_poly.type
_entity_poly.pdbx_seq_one_letter_code
_entity_poly.pdbx_strand_id
1 'polypeptide(L)'
;SNLLNFSFIAITLLSVMTIFSIFMIRLKNIQIARLYKTYGYPFTPILYILSSLCILGLIIMGYIGEGKYSIIISAIIAVICGLLGYEFWKKYKLSHGEE
;
A
#
# COMPACT_ATOMS: atom_id res chain seq x y z
N SER A 1 -14.68 -0.33 -19.30
CA SER A 1 -14.68 -0.21 -17.83
C SER A 1 -13.64 -1.07 -17.11
N ASN A 2 -13.07 -2.12 -17.72
CA ASN A 2 -12.12 -3.04 -17.05
C ASN A 2 -10.80 -2.38 -16.59
N LEU A 3 -10.27 -1.42 -17.37
CA LEU A 3 -9.03 -0.69 -17.05
C LEU A 3 -9.18 0.21 -15.82
N LEU A 4 -10.33 0.88 -15.69
CA LEU A 4 -10.62 1.75 -14.56
C LEU A 4 -10.71 0.94 -13.26
N ASN A 5 -11.40 -0.21 -13.32
CA ASN A 5 -11.51 -1.12 -12.18
C ASN A 5 -10.14 -1.65 -11.72
N PHE A 6 -9.28 -2.03 -12.68
CA PHE A 6 -7.90 -2.41 -12.39
C PHE A 6 -7.12 -1.28 -11.68
N SER A 7 -7.17 -0.07 -12.24
CA SER A 7 -6.45 1.09 -11.71
C SER A 7 -6.93 1.46 -10.29
N PHE A 8 -8.24 1.38 -10.03
CA PHE A 8 -8.83 1.66 -8.73
C PHE A 8 -8.37 0.67 -7.65
N ILE A 9 -8.32 -0.62 -7.98
CA ILE A 9 -7.82 -1.67 -7.07
C ILE A 9 -6.33 -1.44 -6.78
N ALA A 10 -5.52 -1.16 -7.82
CA ALA A 10 -4.09 -0.94 -7.67
C ALA A 10 -3.77 0.26 -6.77
N ILE A 11 -4.43 1.40 -6.98
CA ILE A 11 -4.24 2.61 -6.16
C ILE A 11 -4.70 2.39 -4.73
N THR A 12 -5.81 1.67 -4.52
CA THR A 12 -6.32 1.37 -3.17
C THR A 12 -5.35 0.50 -2.38
N LEU A 13 -4.84 -0.59 -3.00
CA LEU A 13 -3.83 -1.46 -2.41
C LEU A 13 -2.56 -0.70 -2.04
N LEU A 14 -2.04 0.09 -2.99
CA LEU A 14 -0.82 0.88 -2.77
C LEU A 14 -1.02 1.87 -1.63
N SER A 15 -2.17 2.55 -1.58
CA SER A 15 -2.49 3.53 -0.53
C SER A 15 -2.51 2.90 0.86
N VAL A 16 -3.10 1.70 0.99
CA VAL A 16 -3.09 0.94 2.27
C VAL A 16 -1.65 0.64 2.68
N MET A 17 -0.82 0.15 1.75
CA MET A 17 0.56 -0.21 2.03
C MET A 17 1.42 1.01 2.41
N THR A 18 1.24 2.14 1.73
CA THR A 18 1.92 3.40 2.04
C THR A 18 1.55 3.90 3.43
N ILE A 19 0.27 3.92 3.77
CA ILE A 19 -0.17 4.43 5.07
C ILE A 19 0.22 3.46 6.20
N PHE A 20 0.19 2.16 5.94
CA PHE A 20 0.74 1.15 6.85
C PHE A 20 2.25 1.36 7.09
N SER A 21 3.03 1.60 6.04
CA SER A 21 4.46 1.91 6.14
C SER A 21 4.72 3.16 6.99
N ILE A 22 3.98 4.24 6.73
CA ILE A 22 4.07 5.48 7.50
C ILE A 22 3.70 5.23 8.96
N PHE A 23 2.64 4.47 9.23
CA PHE A 23 2.24 4.12 10.59
C PHE A 23 3.32 3.30 11.33
N MET A 24 3.94 2.33 10.65
CA MET A 24 5.02 1.52 11.23
C MET A 24 6.26 2.36 11.54
N ILE A 25 6.66 3.26 10.64
CA ILE A 25 7.75 4.21 10.86
C ILE A 25 7.44 5.13 12.05
N ARG A 26 6.18 5.54 12.20
CA ARG A 26 5.73 6.40 13.30
C ARG A 26 5.75 5.70 14.64
N LEU A 27 5.45 4.40 14.67
CA LEU A 27 5.62 3.58 15.87
C LEU A 27 7.10 3.47 16.27
N LYS A 28 8.00 3.40 15.28
CA LYS A 28 9.45 3.26 15.49
C LYS A 28 10.12 4.58 15.90
N ASN A 29 9.71 5.71 15.33
CA ASN A 29 10.34 7.03 15.52
C ASN A 29 9.51 7.94 16.44
N ILE A 30 9.35 7.51 17.70
CA ILE A 30 8.61 8.27 18.72
C ILE A 30 9.40 9.48 19.25
N GLN A 31 10.73 9.46 19.18
CA GLN A 31 11.62 10.40 19.90
C GLN A 31 12.02 11.67 19.13
N ILE A 32 11.56 11.87 17.88
CA ILE A 32 11.89 13.08 17.14
C ILE A 32 11.03 14.25 17.65
N ALA A 33 11.66 15.37 18.02
CA ALA A 33 10.99 16.60 18.44
C ALA A 33 10.02 17.07 17.35
N ARG A 34 8.71 17.02 17.65
CA ARG A 34 7.64 17.24 16.67
C ARG A 34 7.41 18.74 16.46
N LEU A 35 7.81 19.29 15.31
CA LEU A 35 7.50 20.68 14.90
C LEU A 35 6.05 20.87 14.39
N TYR A 36 5.33 19.78 14.07
CA TYR A 36 3.91 19.81 13.72
C TYR A 36 3.14 18.72 14.46
N LYS A 37 2.17 19.14 15.28
CA LYS A 37 1.29 18.27 16.07
C LYS A 37 -0.04 18.15 15.32
N THR A 38 -0.24 17.05 14.59
CA THR A 38 -1.51 16.80 13.91
C THR A 38 -2.59 16.47 14.95
N TYR A 39 -3.63 17.30 15.02
CA TYR A 39 -4.81 17.04 15.84
C TYR A 39 -5.46 15.73 15.37
N GLY A 40 -5.82 14.85 16.30
CA GLY A 40 -6.44 13.54 15.98
C GLY A 40 -5.48 12.40 15.63
N TYR A 41 -4.16 12.61 15.71
CA TYR A 41 -3.21 11.49 15.72
C TYR A 41 -3.26 10.77 17.08
N PRO A 42 -3.32 9.42 17.16
CA PRO A 42 -3.16 8.41 16.11
C PRO A 42 -4.48 7.84 15.55
N PHE A 43 -5.62 8.44 15.85
CA PHE A 43 -6.94 7.89 15.46
C PHE A 43 -7.16 7.91 13.93
N THR A 44 -6.78 9.01 13.27
CA THR A 44 -6.93 9.17 11.81
C THR A 44 -6.27 8.05 10.99
N PRO A 45 -4.98 7.69 11.19
CA PRO A 45 -4.37 6.60 10.41
C PRO A 45 -4.96 5.22 10.73
N ILE A 46 -5.37 4.95 11.97
CA ILE A 46 -6.02 3.67 12.32
C ILE A 46 -7.36 3.53 11.60
N LEU A 47 -8.18 4.59 11.64
CA LEU A 47 -9.49 4.61 10.98
C LEU A 47 -9.34 4.47 9.46
N TYR A 48 -8.31 5.10 8.88
CA TYR A 48 -8.02 4.97 7.46
C TYR A 48 -7.65 3.54 7.09
N ILE A 49 -6.71 2.90 7.82
CA ILE A 49 -6.30 1.52 7.55
C ILE A 49 -7.52 0.59 7.63
N LEU A 50 -8.35 0.70 8.67
CA LEU A 50 -9.56 -0.11 8.81
C LEU A 50 -10.53 0.10 7.64
N SER A 51 -10.81 1.36 7.30
CA SER A 51 -11.75 1.70 6.23
C SER A 51 -11.25 1.21 4.88
N SER A 52 -9.97 1.42 4.57
CA SER A 52 -9.37 0.95 3.32
C SER A 52 -9.31 -0.57 3.23
N LEU A 53 -9.04 -1.28 4.32
CA LEU A 53 -9.08 -2.75 4.33
C LEU A 53 -10.51 -3.26 4.11
N CYS A 54 -11.50 -2.61 4.71
CA CYS A 54 -12.91 -2.94 4.53
C CYS A 54 -13.35 -2.72 3.07
N ILE A 55 -13.03 -1.55 2.50
CA ILE A 55 -13.32 -1.24 1.09
C ILE A 55 -12.64 -2.24 0.15
N LEU A 56 -11.36 -2.56 0.39
CA LEU A 56 -10.62 -3.55 -0.40
C LEU A 56 -11.28 -4.93 -0.32
N GLY A 57 -11.67 -5.37 0.89
CA GLY A 57 -12.35 -6.65 1.11
C GLY A 57 -13.69 -6.73 0.39
N LEU A 58 -14.50 -5.67 0.46
CA LEU A 58 -15.78 -5.58 -0.24
C LEU A 58 -15.61 -5.62 -1.77
N ILE A 59 -14.60 -4.92 -2.29
CA ILE A 59 -14.26 -4.94 -3.70
C ILE A 59 -13.89 -6.38 -4.10
N ILE A 60 -12.96 -7.02 -3.40
CA ILE A 60 -12.53 -8.39 -3.71
C ILE A 60 -13.71 -9.37 -3.68
N MET A 61 -14.57 -9.31 -2.65
CA MET A 61 -15.77 -10.14 -2.56
C MET A 61 -16.75 -9.89 -3.71
N GLY A 62 -17.00 -8.64 -4.08
CA GLY A 62 -17.88 -8.30 -5.20
C GLY A 62 -17.36 -8.84 -6.52
N TYR A 63 -16.06 -8.69 -6.81
CA TYR A 63 -15.46 -9.21 -8.03
C TYR A 63 -15.33 -10.74 -8.05
N ILE A 64 -15.24 -11.40 -6.88
CA ILE A 64 -15.33 -12.87 -6.73
C ILE A 64 -16.70 -13.37 -7.21
N GLY A 65 -17.78 -12.69 -6.80
CA GLY A 65 -19.16 -13.08 -7.12
C GLY A 65 -19.48 -12.94 -8.61
N GLU A 66 -18.85 -11.96 -9.28
CA GLU A 66 -19.00 -11.75 -10.72
C GLU A 66 -18.06 -12.62 -11.59
N GLY A 67 -17.20 -13.46 -10.98
CA GLY A 67 -16.27 -14.32 -11.70
C GLY A 67 -15.10 -13.61 -12.37
N LYS A 68 -14.84 -12.34 -12.04
CA LYS A 68 -13.82 -11.49 -12.67
C LYS A 68 -12.46 -11.57 -11.98
N TYR A 69 -11.98 -12.79 -11.76
CA TYR A 69 -10.72 -13.07 -11.04
C TYR A 69 -9.48 -12.48 -11.73
N SER A 70 -9.51 -12.36 -13.06
CA SER A 70 -8.37 -11.88 -13.86
C SER A 70 -7.89 -10.48 -13.43
N ILE A 71 -8.82 -9.59 -13.08
CA ILE A 71 -8.50 -8.21 -12.67
C ILE A 71 -7.79 -8.21 -11.31
N ILE A 72 -8.29 -8.99 -10.35
CA ILE A 72 -7.71 -9.10 -9.00
C ILE A 72 -6.29 -9.66 -9.08
N ILE A 73 -6.11 -10.74 -9.84
CA ILE A 73 -4.81 -11.40 -10.04
C ILE A 73 -3.81 -10.43 -10.68
N SER A 74 -4.24 -9.69 -11.71
CA SER A 74 -3.37 -8.69 -12.37
C SER A 74 -2.92 -7.57 -11.42
N ALA A 75 -3.80 -7.11 -10.52
CA ALA A 75 -3.46 -6.09 -9.53
C ALA A 75 -2.45 -6.60 -8.49
N ILE A 76 -2.63 -7.84 -8.02
CA ILE A 76 -1.67 -8.48 -7.10
C ILE A 76 -0.30 -8.65 -7.76
N ILE A 77 -0.27 -9.12 -9.01
CA ILE A 77 0.98 -9.28 -9.78
C ILE A 77 1.68 -7.94 -9.95
N ALA A 78 0.95 -6.86 -10.25
CA ALA A 78 1.53 -5.53 -10.40
C ALA A 78 2.20 -5.04 -9.10
N VAL A 79 1.57 -5.27 -7.94
CA VAL A 79 2.14 -4.90 -6.63
C VAL A 79 3.39 -5.72 -6.32
N ILE A 80 3.37 -7.03 -6.57
CA ILE A 80 4.53 -7.92 -6.37
C ILE A 80 5.67 -7.52 -7.31
N CYS A 81 5.38 -7.19 -8.56
CA CYS A 81 6.36 -6.71 -9.52
C CYS A 81 7.06 -5.43 -9.04
N GLY A 82 6.31 -4.50 -8.43
CA GLY A 82 6.88 -3.31 -7.79
C GLY A 82 7.84 -3.66 -6.65
N LEU A 83 7.49 -4.64 -5.80
CA LEU A 83 8.35 -5.09 -4.70
C LEU A 83 9.64 -5.77 -5.22
N LEU A 84 9.52 -6.63 -6.24
CA LEU A 84 10.66 -7.27 -6.88
C LEU A 84 11.60 -6.25 -7.53
N GLY A 85 11.03 -5.23 -8.18
CA GLY A 85 11.79 -4.11 -8.73
C GLY A 85 12.59 -3.35 -7.67
N TYR A 86 12.00 -3.13 -6.48
CA TYR A 86 12.70 -2.50 -5.36
C TYR A 86 13.89 -3.33 -4.88
N GLU A 87 13.71 -4.64 -4.68
CA GLU A 87 14.81 -5.53 -4.23
C GLU A 87 15.91 -5.65 -5.29
N PHE A 88 15.53 -5.67 -6.57
CA PHE A 88 16.48 -5.64 -7.68
C PHE A 88 17.31 -4.35 -7.63
N TRP A 89 16.66 -3.19 -7.57
CA TRP A 89 17.35 -1.89 -7.54
C TRP A 89 18.24 -1.71 -6.30
N LYS A 90 17.79 -2.21 -5.15
CA LYS A 90 18.58 -2.22 -3.92
C LYS A 90 19.89 -3.00 -4.12
N LYS A 91 19.85 -4.17 -4.75
CA LYS A 91 21.05 -4.96 -5.07
C LYS A 91 22.01 -4.22 -6.01
N TYR A 92 21.48 -3.51 -7.02
CA TYR A 92 22.32 -2.69 -7.91
C TYR A 92 23.03 -1.56 -7.16
N LYS A 93 22.33 -0.86 -6.27
CA LYS A 93 22.90 0.27 -5.51
C LYS A 93 23.95 -0.18 -4.49
N LEU A 94 23.75 -1.33 -3.86
CA LEU A 94 24.74 -1.92 -2.94
C LEU A 94 26.01 -2.37 -3.67
N SER A 95 25.92 -2.76 -4.95
CA SER A 95 27.07 -3.18 -5.75
C SER A 95 27.90 -2.03 -6.33
N HIS A 96 27.36 -0.80 -6.39
CA HIS A 96 28.03 0.39 -6.95
C HIS A 96 28.25 1.52 -5.93
N GLY A 97 27.99 1.25 -4.64
CA GLY A 97 28.07 2.24 -3.55
C GLY A 97 29.29 2.08 -2.64
N GLU A 98 30.26 1.26 -3.03
CA GLU A 98 31.55 1.04 -2.34
C GLU A 98 32.70 1.57 -3.19
N GLU A 99 32.62 2.83 -3.63
CA GLU A 99 33.76 3.64 -4.06
C GLU A 99 33.73 5.01 -3.37
#